data_AF-A0A0B6YXZ1-F1
#
_entry.id   AF-A0A0B6YXZ1-F1
#
_cell.length_a   1.000
_cell.length_b   1.000
_cell.length_c   1.000
_cell.angle_alpha   90.00
_cell.angle_beta   90.00
_cell.angle_gamma   90.00
#
_symmetry.space_group_name_H-M   'P 1'
#
loop_
_entity.id
_entity.type
_entity.pdbx_description
1 polymer ?
#
loop_
_entity_poly.entity_id
_entity_poly.type
_entity_poly.pdbx_seq_one_letter_code
_entity_poly.pdbx_strand_id
1 'polypeptide(L)'
;EPEISRVPLCIDSSNFTVIEAGLKCAQGKCIVNSISLKEGEADFLKKAKIIKQFGAAVVVMAFDEQGQATETDNKVAICTR
;
A
#
# COMPACT_ATOMS: atom_id res chain seq x y z
N GLU A 1 -3.46 -21.02 13.70
CA GLU A 1 -4.63 -20.81 14.57
C GLU A 1 -5.85 -20.39 13.75
N PRO A 2 -6.84 -21.29 13.56
CA PRO A 2 -8.02 -21.02 12.74
C PRO A 2 -8.76 -19.74 13.15
N GLU A 3 -8.81 -19.45 14.45
CA GLU A 3 -9.47 -18.25 15.00
C GLU A 3 -8.79 -16.94 14.58
N ILE A 4 -7.46 -16.92 14.44
CA ILE A 4 -6.71 -15.72 14.03
C ILE A 4 -6.86 -15.49 12.52
N SER A 5 -6.91 -16.55 11.72
CA SER A 5 -7.03 -16.47 10.26
C SER A 5 -8.42 -16.06 9.75
N ARG A 6 -9.38 -15.77 10.63
CA ARG A 6 -10.74 -15.36 10.25
C ARG A 6 -10.81 -13.92 9.74
N VAL A 7 -9.79 -13.11 10.03
CA VAL A 7 -9.70 -11.71 9.63
C VAL A 7 -8.56 -11.47 8.63
N PRO A 8 -8.68 -10.46 7.75
CA PRO A 8 -7.60 -10.10 6.82
C PRO A 8 -6.30 -9.71 7.52
N LEU A 9 -5.17 -10.04 6.91
CA LEU A 9 -3.87 -9.54 7.35
C LEU A 9 -3.60 -8.14 6.78
N CYS A 10 -3.08 -7.26 7.63
CA CYS A 10 -2.47 -6.00 7.21
C CYS A 10 -0.94 -6.18 7.16
N ILE A 11 -0.37 -6.11 5.96
CA ILE A 11 1.06 -6.28 5.72
C ILE A 11 1.68 -4.89 5.74
N ASP A 12 2.33 -4.57 6.87
CA ASP A 12 2.87 -3.24 7.16
C ASP A 12 4.39 -3.19 7.03
N SER A 13 4.89 -2.46 6.03
CA SER A 13 6.32 -2.24 5.85
C SER A 13 6.62 -1.04 4.95
N SER A 14 7.72 -0.34 5.21
CA SER A 14 8.29 0.65 4.28
C SER A 14 9.07 0.01 3.12
N ASN A 15 9.42 -1.28 3.22
CA ASN A 15 10.14 -1.99 2.18
C ASN A 15 9.18 -2.84 1.33
N PHE A 16 9.05 -2.49 0.05
CA PHE A 16 8.12 -3.19 -0.85
C PHE A 16 8.47 -4.67 -1.06
N THR A 17 9.74 -5.07 -0.91
CA THR A 17 10.10 -6.49 -1.02
C THR A 17 9.55 -7.32 0.14
N VAL A 18 9.41 -6.73 1.33
CA VAL A 18 8.76 -7.36 2.50
C VAL A 18 7.25 -7.48 2.26
N ILE A 19 6.63 -6.44 1.67
CA ILE A 19 5.21 -6.49 1.29
C ILE A 19 4.96 -7.62 0.30
N GLU A 20 5.77 -7.73 -0.76
CA GLU A 20 5.64 -8.81 -1.74
C GLU A 20 5.83 -10.20 -1.10
N ALA A 21 6.78 -10.35 -0.19
CA ALA A 21 6.98 -11.61 0.52
C ALA A 21 5.75 -11.97 1.37
N GLY A 22 5.16 -11.00 2.08
CA GLY A 22 3.92 -11.20 2.82
C GLY A 22 2.75 -11.60 1.91
N LEU A 23 2.59 -10.93 0.77
CA LEU A 23 1.53 -11.23 -0.21
C LEU A 23 1.65 -12.64 -0.81
N LYS A 24 2.88 -13.13 -1.03
CA LYS A 24 3.13 -14.49 -1.53
C LYS A 24 2.81 -15.57 -0.48
N CYS A 25 2.92 -15.24 0.81
CA CYS A 25 2.72 -16.18 1.90
C CYS A 25 1.29 -16.20 2.44
N ALA A 26 0.53 -15.13 2.26
CA ALA A 26 -0.80 -15.00 2.82
C ALA A 26 -1.89 -15.59 1.91
N GLN A 27 -2.77 -16.39 2.51
CA GLN A 27 -3.97 -16.88 1.84
C GLN A 27 -5.14 -15.90 2.05
N GLY A 28 -5.93 -15.68 1.00
CA GLY A 28 -7.07 -14.77 1.04
C GLY A 28 -6.68 -13.31 0.78
N LYS A 29 -7.64 -12.41 0.97
CA LYS A 29 -7.44 -10.98 0.66
C LYS A 29 -6.72 -10.27 1.80
N CYS A 30 -5.58 -9.68 1.50
CA CYS A 30 -4.80 -8.86 2.44
C CYS A 30 -5.00 -7.36 2.22
N ILE A 31 -4.53 -6.56 3.17
CA ILE A 31 -4.36 -5.12 3.06
C ILE A 31 -2.86 -4.82 3.04
N VAL A 32 -2.40 -4.04 2.08
CA VAL A 32 -1.03 -3.55 1.99
C VAL A 32 -0.93 -2.19 2.67
N ASN A 33 -0.01 -2.04 3.63
CA ASN A 33 0.32 -0.77 4.27
C ASN A 33 1.83 -0.49 4.09
N SER A 34 2.25 0.34 3.15
CA SER A 34 1.48 1.17 2.21
C SER A 34 2.27 1.41 0.93
N ILE A 35 1.67 2.13 -0.02
CA ILE A 35 2.38 2.76 -1.14
C ILE A 35 2.12 4.27 -1.14
N SER A 36 2.91 5.03 -1.89
CA SER A 36 2.80 6.49 -1.98
C SER A 36 3.44 6.99 -3.28
N LEU A 37 3.28 8.28 -3.58
CA LEU A 37 3.92 8.96 -4.70
C LEU A 37 5.34 9.46 -4.37
N LYS A 38 5.87 9.17 -3.18
CA LYS A 38 7.21 9.62 -2.73
C LYS A 38 8.33 9.37 -3.74
N GLU A 39 8.35 8.19 -4.37
CA GLU A 39 9.36 7.79 -5.34
C GLU A 39 8.90 8.03 -6.79
N GLY A 40 7.83 8.80 -6.97
CA GLY A 40 7.23 9.15 -8.26
C GLY A 40 6.14 8.20 -8.74
N GLU A 41 5.37 8.68 -9.73
CA GLU A 41 4.20 8.00 -10.30
C GLU A 41 4.53 6.63 -10.93
N ALA A 42 5.67 6.51 -11.62
CA ALA A 42 6.06 5.25 -12.25
C ALA A 42 6.27 4.12 -11.24
N ASP A 43 6.88 4.43 -10.08
CA ASP A 43 7.06 3.49 -8.99
C ASP A 43 5.72 3.14 -8.33
N PHE A 44 4.87 4.16 -8.07
CA PHE A 44 3.51 3.96 -7.56
C PHE A 44 2.69 3.00 -8.45
N LEU A 45 2.64 3.25 -9.76
CA LEU A 45 1.91 2.41 -10.71
C LEU A 45 2.46 1.00 -10.81
N LYS A 46 3.80 0.83 -10.76
CA LYS A 46 4.43 -0.49 -10.72
C LYS A 46 4.00 -1.28 -9.48
N LYS A 47 4.09 -0.67 -8.30
CA LYS A 47 3.69 -1.29 -7.03
C LYS A 47 2.18 -1.58 -7.00
N ALA A 48 1.34 -0.64 -7.41
CA ALA A 48 -0.11 -0.80 -7.48
C ALA A 48 -0.53 -1.94 -8.42
N LYS A 49 0.14 -2.09 -9.58
CA LYS A 49 -0.10 -3.20 -10.51
C LYS A 49 0.18 -4.56 -9.86
N ILE A 50 1.28 -4.67 -9.11
CA ILE A 50 1.64 -5.90 -8.38
C ILE A 50 0.58 -6.20 -7.31
N ILE A 51 0.21 -5.22 -6.49
CA ILE A 51 -0.82 -5.38 -5.45
C ILE A 51 -2.16 -5.83 -6.06
N LYS A 52 -2.54 -5.24 -7.20
CA LYS A 52 -3.75 -5.63 -7.95
C LYS A 52 -3.69 -7.07 -8.45
N GLN A 53 -2.52 -7.55 -8.90
CA GLN A 53 -2.33 -8.95 -9.31
C GLN A 53 -2.54 -9.94 -8.15
N PHE A 54 -2.17 -9.56 -6.93
CA PHE A 54 -2.46 -10.33 -5.70
C PHE A 54 -3.91 -10.16 -5.21
N GLY A 55 -4.71 -9.26 -5.79
CA GLY A 55 -6.08 -9.00 -5.35
C GLY A 55 -6.20 -8.33 -3.98
N ALA A 56 -5.11 -7.75 -3.46
CA ALA A 56 -5.07 -7.10 -2.16
C ALA A 56 -5.69 -5.69 -2.19
N ALA A 57 -6.21 -5.25 -1.05
CA ALA A 57 -6.51 -3.84 -0.80
C ALA A 57 -5.22 -3.09 -0.43
N VAL A 58 -5.23 -1.76 -0.47
CA VAL A 58 -4.04 -0.94 -0.22
C VAL A 58 -4.36 0.34 0.51
N VAL A 59 -3.49 0.70 1.45
CA VAL A 59 -3.38 2.04 2.03
C VAL A 59 -2.46 2.86 1.14
N VAL A 60 -2.96 4.00 0.66
CA VAL A 60 -2.19 4.99 -0.08
C VAL A 60 -1.91 6.16 0.84
N MET A 61 -0.62 6.45 1.07
CA MET A 61 -0.22 7.57 1.91
C MET A 61 -0.34 8.87 1.12
N ALA A 62 -0.82 9.93 1.80
CA ALA A 62 -0.72 11.31 1.31
C ALA A 62 0.74 11.81 1.43
N PHE A 63 1.63 11.20 0.65
CA PHE A 63 3.04 11.49 0.55
C PHE A 63 3.43 11.42 -0.92
N ASP A 64 3.92 12.51 -1.47
CA ASP A 64 4.32 12.63 -2.87
C ASP A 64 5.80 13.05 -3.01
N GLU A 65 6.21 13.39 -4.23
CA GLU A 65 7.57 13.81 -4.55
C GLU A 65 8.01 15.08 -3.78
N GLN A 66 7.07 15.87 -3.27
CA GLN A 66 7.32 17.08 -2.49
C GLN A 66 7.35 16.83 -0.97
N GLY A 67 7.00 15.61 -0.53
CA GLY A 67 7.05 15.21 0.86
C GLY A 67 5.71 14.76 1.42
N GLN A 68 5.64 14.69 2.74
CA GLN A 68 4.43 14.31 3.46
C GLN A 68 3.45 15.49 3.52
N ALA A 69 2.19 15.26 3.16
CA ALA A 69 1.17 16.30 3.30
C ALA A 69 0.81 16.57 4.78
N THR A 70 1.11 17.78 5.24
CA THR A 70 0.72 18.27 6.58
C THR A 70 -0.59 19.06 6.53
N GLU A 71 -0.82 19.82 5.45
CA GLU A 71 -2.00 20.66 5.24
C GLU A 71 -3.16 19.90 4.58
N THR A 72 -4.40 20.32 4.89
CA THR A 72 -5.63 19.72 4.36
C THR A 72 -5.65 19.70 2.83
N ASP A 73 -5.36 20.84 2.19
CA ASP A 73 -5.43 20.96 0.73
C ASP A 73 -4.44 20.02 0.04
N ASN A 74 -3.24 19.86 0.61
CA ASN A 74 -2.23 18.95 0.09
C ASN A 74 -2.65 17.48 0.29
N LYS A 75 -3.26 17.14 1.43
CA LYS A 75 -3.80 15.77 1.64
C LYS A 75 -4.86 15.44 0.60
N VAL A 76 -5.78 16.37 0.33
CA VAL A 76 -6.84 16.19 -0.67
C VAL A 76 -6.25 16.09 -2.07
N ALA A 77 -5.32 16.98 -2.43
CA ALA A 77 -4.68 17.00 -3.73
C ALA A 77 -3.96 15.68 -4.04
N ILE A 78 -3.13 15.18 -3.11
CA ILE A 78 -2.41 13.91 -3.30
C ILE A 78 -3.37 12.74 -3.40
N CYS A 79 -4.40 12.67 -2.54
CA CYS A 79 -5.36 11.56 -2.57
C CYS A 79 -6.30 11.58 -3.79
N THR A 80 -6.43 12.70 -4.49
CA THR A 80 -7.31 12.85 -5.67
C THR A 80 -6.59 12.48 -6.98
N ARG A 81 -5.27 12.66 -7.04
CA ARG A 81 -4.42 12.32 -8.19
C ARG A 81 -4.36 10.81 -8.41
#